data_AF-A0A8T0EKH2-F1
#
_entry.id   AF-A0A8T0EKH2-F1
#
_cell.length_a   1.000
_cell.length_b   1.000
_cell.length_c   1.000
_cell.angle_alpha   90.00
_cell.angle_beta   90.00
_cell.angle_gamma   90.00
#
_symmetry.space_group_name_H-M   'P 1'
#
loop_
_entity.id
_entity.type
_entity.pdbx_description
1 polymer ?
#
loop_
_entity_poly.entity_id
_entity_poly.type
_entity_poly.pdbx_seq_one_letter_code
_entity_poly.pdbx_strand_id
1 'polypeptide(L)'
;MLIRFKLILLKTVLNAAPTTDATYEKLYPLVDIICLNEIEAQDATGLPLNDVSDCVEIFKILHKKGCSTVILTLGSKGAVFKSKNQEDFSYISARTVKAVDCTGAGDAFMGSLVYFLSEYPDMDLSTIIGKSCEIATLSVLKKGTQSSFPNREDIPEEFFMQK
;
A
#
# COMPACT_ATOMS: atom_id res chain seq x y z
N MET A 1 -19.95 -4.17 8.25
CA MET A 1 -18.90 -5.20 8.25
C MET A 1 -17.63 -4.70 8.95
N LEU A 2 -17.02 -3.58 8.54
CA LEU A 2 -15.78 -3.05 9.16
C LEU A 2 -15.89 -2.68 10.66
N ILE A 3 -17.03 -2.16 11.11
CA ILE A 3 -17.26 -1.88 12.55
C ILE A 3 -17.12 -3.14 13.42
N ARG A 4 -17.48 -4.33 12.89
CA ARG A 4 -17.33 -5.59 13.63
C ARG A 4 -15.87 -6.00 13.78
N PHE A 5 -14.99 -5.68 12.83
CA PHE A 5 -13.57 -6.01 12.93
C PHE A 5 -12.84 -5.21 14.01
N LYS A 6 -13.18 -3.93 14.17
CA LYS A 6 -12.66 -3.11 15.28
C LYS A 6 -13.05 -3.65 16.67
N LEU A 7 -14.21 -4.27 16.80
CA LEU A 7 -14.69 -4.86 18.06
C LEU A 7 -13.96 -6.16 18.45
N ILE A 8 -13.29 -6.82 17.50
CA ILE A 8 -12.52 -8.05 17.74
C ILE A 8 -11.00 -7.86 17.54
N LEU A 9 -10.53 -6.61 17.55
CA LEU A 9 -9.12 -6.23 17.47
C LEU A 9 -8.37 -6.73 16.22
N LEU A 10 -9.07 -6.97 15.10
CA LEU A 10 -8.44 -7.30 13.83
C LEU A 10 -7.97 -6.03 13.11
N LYS A 11 -6.74 -6.08 12.58
CA LYS A 11 -6.18 -5.00 11.76
C LYS A 11 -6.89 -4.96 10.41
N THR A 12 -7.33 -3.78 10.01
CA THR A 12 -8.12 -3.55 8.80
C THR A 12 -7.31 -2.78 7.76
N VAL A 13 -7.20 -3.35 6.56
CA VAL A 13 -6.50 -2.75 5.42
C VAL A 13 -7.50 -2.58 4.28
N LEU A 14 -7.55 -1.38 3.69
CA LEU A 14 -8.39 -1.06 2.54
C LEU A 14 -7.53 -0.71 1.33
N ASN A 15 -7.68 -1.46 0.24
CA ASN A 15 -7.26 -1.00 -1.08
C ASN A 15 -8.40 -0.16 -1.67
N ALA A 16 -8.21 1.15 -1.84
CA ALA A 16 -9.27 2.07 -2.27
C ALA A 16 -9.46 2.11 -3.79
N ALA A 17 -9.35 0.94 -4.45
CA ALA A 17 -9.35 0.80 -5.90
C ALA A 17 -10.50 -0.11 -6.39
N PRO A 18 -11.21 0.23 -7.49
CA PRO A 18 -11.23 1.51 -8.17
C PRO A 18 -12.12 2.54 -7.44
N THR A 19 -11.75 3.83 -7.47
CA THR A 19 -12.55 4.95 -6.94
C THR A 19 -13.76 5.23 -7.81
N THR A 20 -14.81 4.42 -7.65
CA THR A 20 -16.04 4.56 -8.45
C THR A 20 -17.20 5.21 -7.71
N ASP A 21 -17.09 5.42 -6.39
CA ASP A 21 -18.16 6.01 -5.59
C ASP A 21 -17.66 6.83 -4.37
N ALA A 22 -18.19 8.04 -4.19
CA ALA A 22 -17.94 8.87 -3.00
C ALA A 22 -18.41 8.20 -1.69
N THR A 23 -19.24 7.14 -1.76
CA THR A 23 -19.63 6.37 -0.57
C THR A 23 -18.45 5.65 0.11
N TYR A 24 -17.35 5.39 -0.61
CA TYR A 24 -16.15 4.76 -0.04
C TYR A 24 -15.43 5.63 1.00
N GLU A 25 -15.55 6.96 0.93
CA GLU A 25 -14.93 7.86 1.91
C GLU A 25 -15.47 7.65 3.33
N LYS A 26 -16.70 7.15 3.46
CA LYS A 26 -17.30 6.80 4.75
C LYS A 26 -16.57 5.65 5.44
N LEU A 27 -15.76 4.88 4.71
CA LEU A 27 -14.94 3.79 5.24
C LEU A 27 -13.61 4.29 5.80
N TYR A 28 -13.13 5.47 5.40
CA TYR A 28 -11.80 5.96 5.76
C TYR A 28 -11.57 6.02 7.29
N PRO A 29 -12.53 6.50 8.11
CA PRO A 29 -12.37 6.50 9.57
C PRO A 29 -12.48 5.09 10.20
N LEU A 30 -12.91 4.09 9.42
CA LEU A 30 -13.20 2.74 9.90
C LEU A 30 -12.04 1.77 9.69
N VAL A 31 -10.99 2.18 8.96
CA VAL A 31 -9.87 1.31 8.61
C VAL A 31 -8.56 1.78 9.24
N ASP A 32 -7.66 0.84 9.54
CA ASP A 32 -6.38 1.15 10.18
C ASP A 32 -5.34 1.60 9.15
N ILE A 33 -5.33 0.95 7.98
CA ILE A 33 -4.46 1.27 6.86
C ILE A 33 -5.31 1.42 5.59
N ILE A 34 -5.08 2.49 4.83
CA ILE A 34 -5.63 2.67 3.50
C ILE A 34 -4.49 2.76 2.49
N CYS A 35 -4.61 2.04 1.37
CA CYS A 35 -3.71 2.09 0.24
C CYS A 35 -4.43 2.73 -0.94
N LEU A 36 -3.78 3.71 -1.59
CA LEU A 36 -4.26 4.35 -2.81
C LEU A 36 -3.11 4.41 -3.82
N ASN A 37 -3.39 4.24 -5.10
CA ASN A 37 -2.44 4.63 -6.14
C ASN A 37 -2.61 6.12 -6.51
N GLU A 38 -1.87 6.56 -7.54
CA GLU A 38 -1.90 7.93 -8.02
C GLU A 38 -3.30 8.40 -8.47
N ILE A 39 -4.05 7.53 -9.16
CA ILE A 39 -5.39 7.83 -9.66
C ILE A 39 -6.36 7.95 -8.48
N GLU A 40 -6.35 7.00 -7.55
CA GLU A 40 -7.30 7.00 -6.43
C GLU A 40 -6.99 8.08 -5.41
N ALA A 41 -5.71 8.44 -5.22
CA ALA A 41 -5.30 9.57 -4.42
C ALA A 41 -5.80 10.89 -5.03
N GLN A 42 -5.71 11.03 -6.36
CA GLN A 42 -6.24 12.19 -7.06
C GLN A 42 -7.76 12.27 -6.96
N ASP A 43 -8.46 11.16 -7.16
CA ASP A 43 -9.92 11.12 -7.01
C ASP A 43 -10.35 11.47 -5.58
N ALA A 44 -9.64 10.95 -4.58
CA ALA A 44 -9.96 11.17 -3.17
C ALA A 44 -9.60 12.58 -2.67
N THR A 45 -8.70 13.31 -3.33
CA THR A 45 -8.21 14.61 -2.82
C THR A 45 -8.42 15.79 -3.75
N GLY A 46 -8.67 15.54 -5.03
CA GLY A 46 -8.67 16.55 -6.09
C GLY A 46 -7.27 17.07 -6.45
N LEU A 47 -6.20 16.48 -5.89
CA LEU A 47 -4.82 16.87 -6.14
C LEU A 47 -4.08 15.78 -6.90
N PRO A 48 -3.31 16.10 -7.95
CA PRO A 48 -2.54 15.10 -8.66
C PRO A 48 -1.39 14.59 -7.76
N LEU A 49 -1.05 13.31 -7.91
CA LEU A 49 0.10 12.67 -7.28
C LEU A 49 1.14 12.32 -8.34
N ASN A 50 2.04 13.26 -8.65
CA ASN A 50 3.09 13.05 -9.66
C ASN A 50 4.44 12.77 -9.01
N ASP A 51 4.70 13.40 -7.87
CA ASP A 51 5.96 13.29 -7.14
C ASP A 51 5.77 13.31 -5.62
N VAL A 52 6.84 12.97 -4.91
CA VAL A 52 6.93 12.93 -3.44
C VAL A 52 6.59 14.29 -2.82
N SER A 53 6.87 15.41 -3.51
CA SER A 53 6.50 16.75 -3.05
C SER A 53 4.99 16.96 -2.93
N ASP A 54 4.19 16.27 -3.75
CA ASP A 54 2.72 16.40 -3.74
C ASP A 54 2.09 15.71 -2.51
N CYS A 55 2.83 14.78 -1.91
CA CYS A 55 2.33 13.90 -0.85
C CYS A 55 1.93 14.66 0.42
N VAL A 56 2.57 15.80 0.71
CA VAL A 56 2.32 16.58 1.94
C VAL A 56 0.85 17.00 2.06
N GLU A 57 0.30 17.63 1.02
CA GLU A 57 -1.09 18.11 1.05
C GLU A 57 -2.08 16.95 0.87
N ILE A 58 -1.73 15.92 0.09
CA ILE A 58 -2.53 14.70 -0.07
C ILE A 58 -2.73 13.99 1.28
N PHE A 59 -1.66 13.74 2.04
CA PHE A 59 -1.75 13.13 3.36
C PHE A 59 -2.61 13.98 4.30
N LYS A 60 -2.44 15.29 4.29
CA LYS A 60 -3.24 16.20 5.12
C LYS A 60 -4.73 16.10 4.82
N ILE A 61 -5.12 16.05 3.54
CA ILE A 61 -6.53 15.88 3.13
C ILE A 61 -7.05 14.50 3.58
N LEU A 62 -6.32 13.41 3.32
CA LEU A 62 -6.73 12.06 3.67
C LEU A 62 -6.87 11.87 5.19
N HIS A 63 -5.94 12.40 5.99
CA HIS A 63 -6.05 12.38 7.45
C HIS A 63 -7.21 13.25 7.97
N LYS A 64 -7.52 14.37 7.30
CA LYS A 64 -8.72 15.17 7.59
C LYS A 64 -10.02 14.41 7.28
N LYS A 65 -10.01 13.55 6.26
CA LYS A 65 -11.11 12.61 5.95
C LYS A 65 -11.17 11.41 6.91
N GLY A 66 -10.23 11.29 7.84
CA GLY A 66 -10.26 10.32 8.93
C GLY A 66 -9.36 9.11 8.75
N CYS A 67 -8.56 9.03 7.68
CA CYS A 67 -7.60 7.95 7.49
C CYS A 67 -6.57 7.93 8.64
N SER A 68 -6.35 6.75 9.23
CA SER A 68 -5.35 6.56 10.28
C SER A 68 -3.93 6.49 9.70
N THR A 69 -3.62 5.41 8.98
CA THR A 69 -2.37 5.26 8.22
C THR A 69 -2.67 5.22 6.74
N VAL A 70 -1.97 6.04 5.96
CA VAL A 70 -2.13 6.12 4.51
C VAL A 70 -0.85 5.62 3.86
N ILE A 71 -0.99 4.74 2.87
CA ILE A 71 0.07 4.31 1.95
C ILE A 71 -0.34 4.77 0.56
N LEU A 72 0.54 5.50 -0.13
CA LEU A 72 0.37 5.86 -1.52
C LEU A 72 1.39 5.07 -2.35
N THR A 73 0.91 4.23 -3.26
CA THR A 73 1.78 3.52 -4.21
C THR A 73 2.07 4.42 -5.41
N LEU A 74 3.32 4.41 -5.86
CA LEU A 74 3.87 5.31 -6.90
C LEU A 74 4.45 4.50 -8.08
N GLY A 75 3.85 3.35 -8.38
CA GLY A 75 4.34 2.41 -9.39
C GLY A 75 5.82 2.07 -9.24
N SER A 76 6.60 2.36 -10.29
CA SER A 76 8.05 2.09 -10.34
C SER A 76 8.89 2.92 -9.38
N LYS A 77 8.31 3.96 -8.75
CA LYS A 77 8.98 4.74 -7.72
C LYS A 77 8.86 4.09 -6.33
N GLY A 78 7.93 3.15 -6.13
CA GLY A 78 7.72 2.47 -4.85
C GLY A 78 6.51 3.00 -4.11
N ALA A 79 6.67 3.40 -2.85
CA ALA A 79 5.55 3.88 -2.03
C ALA A 79 5.97 4.95 -1.03
N VAL A 80 5.03 5.83 -0.69
CA VAL A 80 5.15 6.71 0.49
C VAL A 80 4.09 6.34 1.50
N PHE A 81 4.36 6.53 2.78
CA PHE A 81 3.35 6.33 3.80
C PHE A 81 3.48 7.30 4.96
N LYS A 82 2.35 7.55 5.62
CA LYS A 82 2.27 8.39 6.81
C LYS A 82 1.15 7.93 7.72
N SER A 83 1.45 7.79 9.01
CA SER A 83 0.43 7.67 10.04
C SER A 83 0.01 9.06 10.54
N LYS A 84 -1.25 9.22 10.92
CA LYS A 84 -1.82 10.48 11.42
C LYS A 84 -1.04 11.09 12.58
N ASN A 85 -0.37 10.25 13.38
CA ASN A 85 0.39 10.66 14.56
C ASN A 85 1.88 10.96 14.26
N GLN A 86 2.32 10.80 13.01
CA GLN A 86 3.67 11.12 12.57
C GLN A 86 3.72 12.52 11.95
N GLU A 87 4.81 13.24 12.20
CA GLU A 87 5.04 14.57 11.62
C GLU A 87 5.47 14.44 10.15
N ASP A 88 6.43 13.57 9.88
CA ASP A 88 6.96 13.30 8.54
C ASP A 88 6.34 12.04 7.91
N PHE A 89 6.33 12.00 6.58
CA PHE A 89 6.06 10.77 5.83
C PHE A 89 7.38 10.05 5.51
N SER A 90 7.30 8.76 5.27
CA SER A 90 8.44 7.95 4.82
C SER A 90 8.29 7.60 3.35
N TYR A 91 9.40 7.63 2.60
CA TYR A 91 9.47 7.20 1.21
C TYR A 91 10.29 5.93 1.09
N ILE A 92 9.73 4.93 0.42
CA ILE A 92 10.33 3.62 0.17
C ILE A 92 10.49 3.47 -1.33
N SER A 93 11.74 3.55 -1.79
CA SER A 93 12.03 3.42 -3.22
C SER A 93 11.90 1.96 -3.68
N ALA A 94 11.25 1.75 -4.82
CA ALA A 94 11.28 0.45 -5.50
C ALA A 94 12.57 0.27 -6.31
N ARG A 95 12.95 -0.99 -6.52
CA ARG A 95 14.05 -1.35 -7.40
C ARG A 95 13.67 -1.06 -8.85
N THR A 96 14.51 -0.28 -9.56
CA THR A 96 14.30 -0.01 -10.98
C THR A 96 14.56 -1.27 -11.80
N VAL A 97 13.56 -1.70 -12.56
CA VAL A 97 13.63 -2.87 -13.45
C VAL A 97 13.02 -2.57 -14.81
N LYS A 98 13.37 -3.38 -15.82
CA LYS A 98 12.67 -3.36 -17.10
C LYS A 98 11.41 -4.23 -16.99
N ALA A 99 10.27 -3.60 -16.75
CA ALA A 99 8.99 -4.30 -16.64
C ALA A 99 8.60 -4.99 -17.97
N VAL A 100 8.08 -6.20 -17.86
CA VAL A 100 7.50 -6.98 -18.96
C VAL A 100 5.99 -6.75 -19.02
N ASP A 101 5.31 -6.77 -17.87
CA ASP A 101 3.87 -6.55 -17.74
C ASP A 101 3.55 -6.04 -16.33
N CYS A 102 2.95 -4.85 -16.19
CA CYS A 102 2.64 -4.27 -14.88
C CYS A 102 1.27 -4.69 -14.33
N THR A 103 0.52 -5.52 -15.07
CA THR A 103 -0.84 -5.90 -14.71
C THR A 103 -0.86 -6.70 -13.41
N GLY A 104 -1.58 -6.22 -12.39
CA GLY A 104 -1.71 -6.90 -11.10
C GLY A 104 -0.59 -6.60 -10.09
N ALA A 105 0.37 -5.73 -10.40
CA ALA A 105 1.43 -5.37 -9.46
C ALA A 105 0.88 -4.76 -8.15
N GLY A 106 -0.20 -3.97 -8.24
CA GLY A 106 -0.90 -3.45 -7.07
C GLY A 106 -1.52 -4.55 -6.20
N ASP A 107 -2.08 -5.59 -6.81
CA ASP A 107 -2.63 -6.74 -6.08
C ASP A 107 -1.51 -7.57 -5.42
N ALA A 108 -0.37 -7.74 -6.09
CA ALA A 108 0.82 -8.36 -5.50
C ALA A 108 1.36 -7.57 -4.30
N PHE A 109 1.39 -6.24 -4.40
CA PHE A 109 1.72 -5.35 -3.28
C PHE A 109 0.74 -5.53 -2.13
N MET A 110 -0.57 -5.49 -2.40
CA MET A 110 -1.61 -5.61 -1.37
C MET A 110 -1.59 -6.99 -0.69
N GLY A 111 -1.45 -8.06 -1.45
CA GLY A 111 -1.39 -9.42 -0.92
C GLY A 111 -0.19 -9.62 -0.02
N SER A 112 0.99 -9.15 -0.44
CA SER A 112 2.21 -9.22 0.38
C SER A 112 2.13 -8.33 1.63
N LEU A 113 1.55 -7.13 1.52
CA LEU A 113 1.36 -6.21 2.65
C LEU A 113 0.52 -6.89 3.75
N VAL A 114 -0.62 -7.47 3.37
CA VAL A 114 -1.50 -8.16 4.32
C VAL A 114 -0.84 -9.43 4.88
N TYR A 115 -0.11 -10.19 4.05
CA TYR A 115 0.67 -11.35 4.51
C TYR A 115 1.66 -10.95 5.61
N PHE A 116 2.50 -9.95 5.37
CA PHE A 116 3.51 -9.55 6.35
C PHE A 116 2.90 -8.91 7.60
N LEU A 117 1.82 -8.13 7.47
CA LEU A 117 1.09 -7.59 8.62
C LEU A 117 0.47 -8.70 9.50
N SER A 118 0.09 -9.83 8.91
CA SER A 118 -0.50 -10.98 9.61
C SER A 118 0.56 -11.86 10.26
N GLU A 119 1.57 -12.27 9.50
CA GLU A 119 2.55 -13.26 9.93
C GLU A 119 3.70 -12.66 10.74
N TYR A 120 3.93 -11.34 10.62
CA TYR A 120 5.03 -10.63 11.28
C TYR A 120 4.51 -9.36 11.98
N PRO A 121 3.66 -9.48 13.01
CA PRO A 121 2.98 -8.35 13.64
C PRO A 121 3.94 -7.33 14.30
N ASP A 122 5.15 -7.77 14.68
CA ASP A 122 6.18 -6.93 15.31
C ASP A 122 7.12 -6.26 14.29
N MET A 123 6.99 -6.58 13.01
CA MET A 123 7.81 -5.98 11.96
C MET A 123 7.37 -4.54 11.68
N ASP A 124 8.35 -3.64 11.59
CA ASP A 124 8.11 -2.24 11.26
C ASP A 124 7.39 -2.10 9.90
N LEU A 125 6.44 -1.16 9.85
CA LEU A 125 5.63 -0.92 8.65
C LEU A 125 6.47 -0.50 7.44
N SER A 126 7.54 0.27 7.64
CA SER A 126 8.46 0.66 6.56
C SER A 126 9.10 -0.56 5.92
N THR A 127 9.59 -1.48 6.75
CA THR A 127 10.15 -2.77 6.33
C THR A 127 9.10 -3.58 5.58
N ILE A 128 7.89 -3.74 6.13
CA ILE A 128 6.79 -4.45 5.48
C ILE A 128 6.51 -3.88 4.09
N ILE A 129 6.35 -2.56 3.97
CA ILE A 129 6.11 -1.86 2.70
C ILE A 129 7.26 -2.12 1.72
N GLY A 130 8.51 -2.06 2.18
CA GLY A 130 9.68 -2.37 1.36
C GLY A 130 9.64 -3.80 0.79
N LYS A 131 9.30 -4.80 1.61
CA LYS A 131 9.12 -6.19 1.14
C LYS A 131 7.99 -6.29 0.12
N SER A 132 6.89 -5.60 0.36
CA SER A 132 5.75 -5.56 -0.58
C SER A 132 6.09 -4.90 -1.91
N CYS A 133 6.86 -3.81 -1.91
CA CYS A 133 7.37 -3.17 -3.12
C CYS A 133 8.28 -4.14 -3.92
N GLU A 134 9.14 -4.90 -3.24
CA GLU A 134 10.01 -5.87 -3.94
C GLU A 134 9.19 -7.01 -4.56
N ILE A 135 8.19 -7.55 -3.85
CA ILE A 135 7.31 -8.60 -4.39
C ILE A 135 6.51 -8.09 -5.61
N ALA A 136 5.98 -6.87 -5.56
CA ALA A 136 5.35 -6.24 -6.71
C ALA A 136 6.35 -6.02 -7.86
N THR A 137 7.61 -5.70 -7.54
CA THR A 137 8.67 -5.57 -8.55
C THR A 137 8.98 -6.91 -9.22
N LEU A 138 8.95 -8.03 -8.48
CA LEU A 138 9.12 -9.36 -9.05
C LEU A 138 7.95 -9.75 -9.98
N SER A 139 6.71 -9.36 -9.63
CA SER A 139 5.56 -9.70 -10.46
C SER A 139 5.64 -9.05 -11.85
N VAL A 140 6.19 -7.84 -11.95
CA VAL A 140 6.26 -7.16 -13.26
C VAL A 140 7.29 -7.72 -14.24
N LEU A 141 8.13 -8.67 -13.79
CA LEU A 141 9.17 -9.31 -14.62
C LEU A 141 8.62 -10.46 -15.47
N LYS A 142 7.39 -10.91 -15.23
CA LYS A 142 6.72 -11.99 -15.94
C LYS A 142 5.38 -11.47 -16.50
N LYS A 143 4.89 -12.08 -17.59
CA LYS A 143 3.60 -11.71 -18.18
C LYS A 143 2.44 -12.28 -17.36
N GLY A 144 1.34 -11.53 -17.28
CA GLY A 144 0.09 -11.93 -16.66
C GLY A 144 -0.13 -11.34 -15.27
N THR A 145 -1.33 -11.55 -14.74
CA THR A 145 -1.75 -11.05 -13.41
C THR A 145 -1.35 -12.05 -12.33
N GLN A 146 -2.25 -12.95 -11.90
CA GLN A 146 -1.93 -13.91 -10.84
C GLN A 146 -0.80 -14.87 -11.20
N SER A 147 -0.66 -15.21 -12.49
CA SER A 147 0.41 -16.09 -12.99
C SER A 147 1.80 -15.48 -12.91
N SER A 148 1.90 -14.15 -12.73
CA SER A 148 3.19 -13.46 -12.58
C SER A 148 3.64 -13.33 -11.13
N PHE A 149 2.74 -13.60 -10.16
CA PHE A 149 3.07 -13.46 -8.74
C PHE A 149 4.16 -14.45 -8.35
N PRO A 150 5.19 -14.01 -7.58
CA PRO A 150 6.28 -14.88 -7.19
C PRO A 150 5.79 -15.98 -6.23
N ASN A 151 6.32 -17.18 -6.40
CA ASN A 151 6.18 -18.23 -5.40
C ASN A 151 7.14 -17.98 -4.23
N ARG A 152 6.96 -18.70 -3.11
CA ARG A 152 7.83 -18.59 -1.93
C ARG A 152 9.32 -18.78 -2.24
N GLU A 153 9.63 -19.63 -3.21
CA GLU A 153 10.98 -19.94 -3.69
C GLU A 153 11.60 -18.85 -4.57
N ASP A 154 10.79 -18.00 -5.19
CA ASP A 154 11.26 -16.84 -5.95
C ASP A 154 11.66 -15.66 -5.03
N ILE A 155 11.30 -15.73 -3.74
CA ILE A 155 11.44 -14.65 -2.75
C ILE A 155 12.63 -14.95 -1.82
N PRO A 156 13.61 -14.03 -1.70
CA PRO A 156 14.77 -14.21 -0.82
C PRO A 156 14.41 -14.60 0.63
N GLU A 157 15.16 -15.53 1.22
CA GLU A 157 14.86 -16.05 2.56
C GLU A 157 14.90 -14.98 3.65
N GLU A 158 15.75 -13.96 3.50
CA GLU A 158 15.85 -12.84 4.43
C GLU A 158 14.52 -12.08 4.59
N PHE A 159 13.61 -12.17 3.63
CA PHE A 159 12.28 -11.56 3.76
C PHE A 159 11.43 -12.20 4.85
N PHE A 160 11.77 -13.41 5.30
CA PHE A 160 10.98 -14.15 6.28
C PHE A 160 11.69 -14.29 7.63
N MET A 161 12.86 -13.66 7.78
CA MET A 161 13.58 -13.61 9.05
C MET A 161 13.10 -12.43 9.89
N GLN A 162 12.83 -12.67 11.18
CA GLN A 162 12.64 -11.61 12.17
C GLN A 162 14.03 -11.08 12.55
N LYS A 163 14.29 -9.79 12.35
CA LYS A 163 15.44 -9.12 12.96
C LYS A 163 15.04 -8.58 14.33
#